data_AF-A0A7W1S1W5-F1
#
_entry.id   AF-A0A7W1S1W5-F1
#
_cell.length_a   1.000
_cell.length_b   1.000
_cell.length_c   1.000
_cell.angle_alpha   90.00
_cell.angle_beta   90.00
_cell.angle_gamma   90.00
#
_symmetry.space_group_name_H-M   'P 1'
#
loop_
_entity.id
_entity.type
_entity.pdbx_description
1 polymer ?
#
loop_
_entity_poly.entity_id
_entity_poly.type
_entity_poly.pdbx_seq_one_letter_code
_entity_poly.pdbx_strand_id
1 'polypeptide(L)'
;MKTGKAAKLFGVDPNTIMDWTSRFPGFFTAESKGEVHSQREYQPEDLIILNTIRVARKQNAPWEKIRADLEAGERETTLPPEAMTLEGESALTLYSELRTTQLELRSTKEENERLRASLSEKDKALMDKSEEVGKWKALAALYEQMWKDEKGSDK
;
A
#
# COMPACT_ATOMS: atom_id res chain seq x y z
N MET A 1 15.90 -16.38 -12.72
CA MET A 1 16.33 -15.78 -14.02
C MET A 1 17.85 -15.60 -14.04
N LYS A 2 18.57 -16.04 -15.07
CA LYS A 2 20.05 -15.88 -15.13
C LYS A 2 20.49 -14.45 -15.44
N THR A 3 21.71 -14.07 -14.99
CA THR A 3 22.30 -12.72 -15.16
C THR A 3 22.20 -12.18 -16.58
N GLY A 4 22.54 -12.99 -17.59
CA GLY A 4 22.51 -12.54 -18.99
C GLY A 4 21.10 -12.20 -19.49
N LYS A 5 20.08 -12.94 -19.01
CA LYS A 5 18.68 -12.64 -19.35
C LYS A 5 18.20 -11.37 -18.64
N ALA A 6 18.57 -11.17 -17.37
CA ALA A 6 18.27 -9.94 -16.63
C ALA A 6 18.98 -8.70 -17.23
N ALA A 7 20.22 -8.85 -17.69
CA ALA A 7 20.96 -7.79 -18.36
C ALA A 7 20.28 -7.36 -19.66
N LYS A 8 19.88 -8.33 -20.49
CA LYS A 8 19.11 -8.09 -21.72
C LYS A 8 17.76 -7.42 -21.43
N LEU A 9 17.06 -7.86 -20.38
CA LEU A 9 15.77 -7.31 -19.95
C LEU A 9 15.84 -5.80 -19.70
N PHE A 10 16.91 -5.36 -19.04
CA PHE A 10 17.08 -3.98 -18.62
C PHE A 10 17.93 -3.13 -19.58
N GLY A 11 18.41 -3.73 -20.68
CA GLY A 11 19.28 -3.06 -21.64
C GLY A 11 20.62 -2.64 -21.06
N VAL A 12 21.18 -3.40 -20.11
CA VAL A 12 22.47 -3.12 -19.46
C VAL A 12 23.46 -4.27 -19.64
N ASP A 13 24.73 -4.02 -19.39
CA ASP A 13 25.77 -5.06 -19.42
C ASP A 13 25.61 -6.06 -18.25
N PRO A 14 25.90 -7.36 -18.42
CA PRO A 14 25.87 -8.32 -17.33
C PRO A 14 26.76 -7.96 -16.14
N ASN A 15 27.91 -7.31 -16.37
CA ASN A 15 28.78 -6.83 -15.30
C ASN A 15 28.11 -5.72 -14.49
N THR A 16 27.29 -4.87 -15.12
CA THR A 16 26.50 -3.85 -14.42
C THR A 16 25.50 -4.48 -13.46
N ILE A 17 24.81 -5.54 -13.87
CA ILE A 17 23.92 -6.30 -12.98
C ILE A 17 24.71 -6.86 -11.79
N MET A 18 25.87 -7.46 -12.03
CA MET A 18 26.71 -8.02 -10.95
C MET A 18 27.26 -6.95 -10.01
N ASP A 19 27.68 -5.79 -10.53
CA ASP A 19 28.13 -4.64 -9.75
C ASP A 19 27.01 -4.12 -8.84
N TRP A 20 25.80 -3.94 -9.39
CA TRP A 20 24.65 -3.51 -8.60
C TRP A 20 24.30 -4.50 -7.49
N THR A 21 24.25 -5.80 -7.80
CA THR A 21 24.00 -6.84 -6.78
C THR A 21 25.05 -6.83 -5.68
N SER A 22 26.31 -6.53 -6.02
CA SER A 22 27.41 -6.48 -5.05
C SER A 22 27.42 -5.20 -4.20
N ARG A 23 26.92 -4.08 -4.72
CA ARG A 23 26.79 -2.81 -3.98
C ARG A 23 25.60 -2.78 -3.02
N PHE A 24 24.56 -3.53 -3.37
CA PHE A 24 23.27 -3.54 -2.67
C PHE A 24 22.89 -4.92 -2.10
N PRO A 25 23.83 -5.70 -1.52
CA PRO A 25 23.60 -7.12 -1.23
C PRO A 25 22.47 -7.36 -0.22
N GLY A 26 22.18 -6.39 0.66
CA GLY A 26 21.10 -6.49 1.64
C GLY A 26 19.68 -6.53 1.06
N PHE A 27 19.49 -6.18 -0.22
CA PHE A 27 18.18 -6.17 -0.88
C PHE A 27 17.97 -7.35 -1.82
N PHE A 28 18.99 -8.18 -2.01
CA PHE A 28 19.00 -9.27 -2.97
C PHE A 28 18.93 -10.63 -2.27
N THR A 29 18.27 -11.58 -2.91
CA THR A 29 18.18 -12.98 -2.46
C THR A 29 19.56 -13.67 -2.40
N ALA A 30 19.67 -14.78 -1.65
CA ALA A 30 20.92 -15.54 -1.56
C ALA A 30 21.35 -16.11 -2.92
N GLU A 31 20.37 -16.47 -3.74
CA GLU A 31 20.49 -17.03 -5.07
C GLU A 31 21.04 -15.99 -6.07
N SER A 32 20.55 -14.75 -6.02
CA SER A 32 21.04 -13.66 -6.89
C SER A 32 22.43 -13.18 -6.48
N LYS A 33 22.78 -13.30 -5.19
CA LYS A 33 24.13 -13.09 -4.67
C LYS A 33 25.13 -14.18 -5.09
N GLY A 34 24.66 -15.34 -5.55
CA GLY A 34 25.51 -16.48 -5.90
C GLY A 34 26.07 -17.22 -4.69
N GLU A 35 25.40 -17.09 -3.53
CA GLU A 35 25.82 -17.77 -2.29
C GLU A 35 25.37 -19.24 -2.27
N VAL A 36 24.30 -19.57 -3.01
CA VAL A 36 23.70 -20.92 -3.04
C VAL A 36 24.23 -21.76 -4.21
N HIS A 37 24.49 -21.12 -5.36
CA HIS A 37 24.88 -21.78 -6.60
C HIS A 37 25.99 -21.02 -7.31
N SER A 38 26.81 -21.74 -8.09
CA SER A 38 27.88 -21.15 -8.91
C SER A 38 27.36 -20.14 -9.95
N GLN A 39 26.09 -20.27 -10.36
CA GLN A 39 25.42 -19.31 -11.24
C GLN A 39 24.38 -18.51 -10.47
N ARG A 40 24.45 -17.19 -10.60
CA ARG A 40 23.48 -16.26 -10.03
C ARG A 40 22.10 -16.43 -10.68
N GLU A 41 21.08 -16.43 -9.84
CA GLU A 41 19.68 -16.64 -10.20
C GLU A 41 18.86 -15.50 -9.58
N TYR A 42 18.33 -14.62 -10.43
CA TYR A 42 17.50 -13.49 -10.04
C TYR A 42 16.04 -13.90 -10.00
N GLN A 43 15.42 -13.77 -8.83
CA GLN A 43 13.98 -13.96 -8.62
C GLN A 43 13.21 -12.70 -9.03
N PRO A 44 11.87 -12.76 -9.19
CA PRO A 44 11.08 -11.60 -9.56
C PRO A 44 11.29 -10.37 -8.66
N GLU A 45 11.43 -10.57 -7.36
CA GLU A 45 11.74 -9.52 -6.39
C GLU A 45 13.08 -8.84 -6.68
N ASP A 46 14.12 -9.60 -7.05
CA ASP A 46 15.43 -9.07 -7.38
C ASP A 46 15.38 -8.21 -8.66
N LEU A 47 14.52 -8.57 -9.61
CA LEU A 47 14.32 -7.82 -10.85
C LEU A 47 13.70 -6.45 -10.58
N ILE A 48 12.81 -6.33 -9.60
CA ILE A 48 12.25 -5.03 -9.17
C ILE A 48 13.34 -4.15 -8.55
N ILE A 49 14.23 -4.73 -7.72
CA ILE A 49 15.37 -4.00 -7.17
C ILE A 49 16.28 -3.49 -8.29
N LEU A 50 16.62 -4.35 -9.26
CA LEU A 50 17.42 -3.96 -10.42
C LEU A 50 16.76 -2.84 -11.23
N ASN A 51 15.45 -2.90 -11.46
CA ASN A 51 14.73 -1.85 -12.16
C ASN A 51 14.75 -0.52 -11.38
N THR A 52 14.57 -0.58 -10.06
CA THR A 52 14.63 0.59 -9.18
C THR A 52 16.00 1.26 -9.26
N ILE A 53 17.08 0.48 -9.15
CA ILE A 53 18.46 0.97 -9.30
C ILE A 53 18.65 1.58 -10.68
N ARG A 54 18.20 0.90 -11.74
CA ARG A 54 18.33 1.38 -13.13
C ARG A 54 17.67 2.75 -13.34
N VAL A 55 16.43 2.92 -12.89
CA VAL A 55 15.71 4.19 -13.04
C VAL A 55 16.37 5.30 -12.24
N ALA A 56 16.76 5.04 -11.00
CA ALA A 56 17.47 6.04 -10.19
C ALA A 56 18.83 6.42 -10.79
N ARG A 57 19.57 5.45 -11.37
CA ARG A 57 20.83 5.71 -12.07
C ARG A 57 20.64 6.52 -13.35
N LYS A 58 19.55 6.31 -14.09
CA LYS A 58 19.19 7.14 -15.25
C LYS A 58 18.95 8.61 -14.86
N GLN A 59 18.48 8.86 -13.63
CA GLN A 59 18.31 10.19 -13.05
C GLN A 59 19.59 10.75 -12.41
N ASN A 60 20.74 10.08 -12.58
CA ASN A 60 22.01 10.42 -11.93
C ASN A 60 21.94 10.48 -10.40
N ALA A 61 21.05 9.71 -9.77
CA ALA A 61 21.00 9.63 -8.32
C ALA A 61 22.32 9.08 -7.74
N PRO A 62 22.84 9.66 -6.64
CA PRO A 62 24.00 9.12 -5.94
C PRO A 62 23.63 7.80 -5.26
N TRP A 63 24.61 6.90 -5.12
CA TRP A 63 24.37 5.55 -4.60
C TRP A 63 23.75 5.53 -3.20
N GLU A 64 24.12 6.47 -2.33
CA GLU A 64 23.55 6.54 -0.97
C GLU A 64 22.08 6.95 -0.98
N LYS A 65 21.66 7.78 -1.93
CA LYS A 65 20.24 8.07 -2.11
C LYS A 65 19.49 6.81 -2.55
N ILE A 66 20.04 6.07 -3.52
CA ILE A 66 19.44 4.82 -3.99
C ILE A 66 19.29 3.82 -2.83
N ARG A 67 20.29 3.74 -1.94
CA ARG A 67 20.22 2.91 -0.74
C ARG A 67 19.08 3.36 0.18
N ALA A 68 19.02 4.65 0.51
CA ALA A 68 17.99 5.21 1.37
C ALA A 68 16.58 4.97 0.80
N ASP A 69 16.38 5.17 -0.50
CA ASP A 69 15.12 4.91 -1.18
C ASP A 69 14.76 3.40 -1.06
N LEU A 70 15.72 2.50 -1.27
CA LEU A 70 15.50 1.06 -1.12
C LEU A 70 15.18 0.65 0.34
N GLU A 71 15.80 1.27 1.35
CA GLU A 71 15.51 1.05 2.77
C GLU A 71 14.14 1.57 3.18
N ALA A 72 13.74 2.73 2.63
CA ALA A 72 12.41 3.30 2.82
C ALA A 72 11.30 2.44 2.19
N GLY A 73 11.66 1.47 1.35
CA GLY A 73 10.72 0.58 0.68
C GLY A 73 10.26 1.08 -0.69
N GLU A 74 10.89 2.14 -1.23
CA GLU A 74 10.61 2.65 -2.58
C GLU A 74 10.99 1.60 -3.62
N ARG A 75 10.05 1.25 -4.50
CA ARG A 75 10.24 0.22 -5.53
C ARG A 75 9.65 0.71 -6.84
N GLU A 76 10.47 0.70 -7.89
CA GLU A 76 10.01 0.99 -9.24
C GLU A 76 9.41 -0.28 -9.86
N THR A 77 8.09 -0.36 -9.84
CA THR A 77 7.31 -1.46 -10.41
C THR A 77 7.02 -1.27 -11.89
N THR A 78 7.28 -0.08 -12.45
CA THR A 78 7.09 0.19 -13.88
C THR A 78 8.27 -0.38 -14.66
N LEU A 79 8.04 -1.55 -15.25
CA LEU A 79 9.06 -2.24 -16.04
C LEU A 79 9.14 -1.68 -17.46
N PRO A 80 10.33 -1.69 -18.09
CA PRO A 80 10.48 -1.27 -19.47
C PRO A 80 9.65 -2.15 -20.44
N PRO A 81 9.14 -1.60 -21.56
CA PRO A 81 8.31 -2.35 -22.52
C PRO A 81 8.99 -3.61 -23.06
N GLU A 82 10.32 -3.59 -23.19
CA GLU A 82 11.13 -4.73 -23.62
C GLU A 82 11.01 -5.93 -22.67
N ALA A 83 10.66 -5.67 -21.40
CA ALA A 83 10.39 -6.65 -20.35
C ALA A 83 8.96 -7.18 -20.34
N MET A 84 8.15 -6.87 -21.36
CA MET A 84 6.78 -7.37 -21.52
C MET A 84 6.65 -8.44 -22.63
N THR A 85 7.75 -8.91 -23.23
CA THR A 85 7.74 -9.69 -24.49
C THR A 85 8.31 -11.11 -24.42
N LEU A 86 8.98 -11.53 -23.34
CA LEU A 86 9.49 -12.89 -23.15
C LEU A 86 8.62 -13.71 -22.18
N GLU A 87 8.40 -14.99 -22.50
CA GLU A 87 7.50 -15.93 -21.78
C GLU A 87 7.77 -16.11 -20.26
N GLY A 88 8.99 -15.85 -19.78
CA GLY A 88 9.31 -15.88 -18.35
C GLY A 88 8.91 -14.61 -17.58
N GLU A 89 8.47 -13.57 -18.29
CA GLU A 89 8.13 -12.23 -17.78
C GLU A 89 6.68 -12.12 -17.30
N SER A 90 5.80 -13.05 -17.72
CA SER A 90 4.43 -13.15 -17.19
C SER A 90 4.44 -13.25 -15.65
N ALA A 91 5.38 -14.00 -15.07
CA ALA A 91 5.51 -14.11 -13.62
C ALA A 91 5.95 -12.81 -12.94
N LEU A 92 6.76 -11.97 -13.60
CA LEU A 92 7.23 -10.71 -13.05
C LEU A 92 6.12 -9.65 -13.10
N THR A 93 5.39 -9.57 -14.21
CA THR A 93 4.21 -8.70 -14.35
C THR A 93 3.12 -9.12 -13.37
N LEU A 94 2.84 -10.42 -13.25
CA LEU A 94 1.89 -10.93 -12.26
C LEU A 94 2.32 -10.62 -10.83
N TYR A 95 3.62 -10.67 -10.52
CA TYR A 95 4.13 -10.31 -9.19
C TYR A 95 3.98 -8.81 -8.91
N SER A 96 4.28 -7.94 -9.88
CA SER A 96 4.12 -6.49 -9.71
C SER A 96 2.64 -6.10 -9.56
N GLU A 97 1.76 -6.68 -10.37
CA GLU A 97 0.31 -6.52 -10.27
C GLU A 97 -0.21 -7.05 -8.92
N LEU A 98 0.21 -8.25 -8.51
CA LEU A 98 -0.16 -8.83 -7.22
C LEU A 98 0.26 -7.95 -6.06
N ARG A 99 1.49 -7.41 -6.08
CA ARG A 99 2.01 -6.55 -5.03
C ARG A 99 1.28 -5.22 -4.97
N THR A 100 0.96 -4.63 -6.12
CA THR A 100 0.16 -3.40 -6.20
C THR A 100 -1.23 -3.64 -5.63
N THR A 101 -1.87 -4.73 -6.04
CA THR A 101 -3.19 -5.14 -5.53
C THR A 101 -3.18 -5.39 -4.02
N GLN A 102 -2.11 -5.98 -3.48
CA GLN A 102 -1.96 -6.18 -2.03
C GLN A 102 -1.83 -4.88 -1.25
N LEU A 103 -1.12 -3.89 -1.79
CA LEU A 103 -1.01 -2.56 -1.18
C LEU A 103 -2.36 -1.84 -1.19
N GLU A 104 -3.07 -1.86 -2.31
CA GLU A 104 -4.41 -1.31 -2.44
C GLU A 104 -5.41 -1.98 -1.49
N LEU A 105 -5.36 -3.31 -1.37
CA LEU A 105 -6.19 -4.07 -0.45
C LEU A 105 -5.93 -3.66 1.00
N ARG A 106 -4.66 -3.46 1.38
CA ARG A 106 -4.31 -3.01 2.73
C ARG A 106 -4.83 -1.60 2.98
N SER A 107 -4.59 -0.65 2.08
CA SER A 107 -5.08 0.72 2.19
C SER A 107 -6.60 0.77 2.32
N THR A 108 -7.30 0.00 1.50
CA THR A 108 -8.76 -0.09 1.52
C THR A 108 -9.29 -0.67 2.83
N LYS A 109 -8.60 -1.66 3.40
CA LYS A 109 -8.96 -2.22 4.72
C LYS A 109 -8.79 -1.19 5.84
N GLU A 110 -7.67 -0.47 5.86
CA GLU A 110 -7.40 0.58 6.84
C GLU A 110 -8.46 1.71 6.76
N GLU A 111 -8.87 2.09 5.55
CA GLU A 111 -9.96 3.05 5.35
C GLU A 111 -11.32 2.50 5.81
N ASN A 112 -11.62 1.23 5.53
CA ASN A 112 -12.86 0.60 5.98
C ASN A 112 -12.96 0.57 7.51
N GLU A 113 -11.85 0.27 8.20
CA GLU A 113 -11.78 0.31 9.66
C GLU A 113 -12.03 1.72 10.20
N ARG A 114 -11.43 2.75 9.58
CA ARG A 114 -11.69 4.16 9.94
C ARG A 114 -13.15 4.56 9.75
N LEU A 115 -13.74 4.19 8.61
CA LEU A 115 -15.15 4.47 8.32
C LEU A 115 -16.08 3.76 9.31
N ARG A 116 -15.80 2.50 9.66
CA ARG A 116 -16.55 1.76 10.68
C ARG A 116 -16.45 2.41 12.06
N ALA A 117 -15.28 2.89 12.45
CA ALA A 117 -15.10 3.61 13.71
C ALA A 117 -15.92 4.91 13.74
N SER A 118 -15.89 5.69 12.67
CA SER A 118 -16.68 6.93 12.56
C SER A 118 -18.19 6.68 12.53
N LEU A 119 -18.65 5.62 11.85
CA LEU A 119 -20.05 5.20 11.89
C LEU A 119 -20.48 4.86 13.32
N SER A 120 -19.70 4.06 14.04
CA SER A 120 -20.01 3.71 15.43
C SER A 120 -20.10 4.94 16.34
N GLU A 121 -19.23 5.93 16.15
CA GLU A 121 -19.27 7.18 16.90
C GLU A 121 -20.53 8.00 16.57
N LYS A 122 -20.89 8.10 15.29
CA LYS A 122 -22.12 8.78 14.85
C LYS A 122 -23.38 8.09 15.38
N ASP A 123 -23.41 6.76 15.41
CA ASP A 123 -24.55 6.01 15.94
C ASP A 123 -24.73 6.27 17.44
N LYS A 124 -23.64 6.35 18.22
CA LYS A 124 -23.70 6.75 19.63
C LYS A 124 -24.24 8.17 19.80
N ALA A 125 -23.71 9.13 19.04
CA ALA A 125 -24.17 10.51 19.10
C ALA A 125 -25.66 10.65 18.71
N LEU A 126 -26.12 9.86 17.73
CA LEU A 126 -27.54 9.79 17.37
C LEU A 126 -28.39 9.21 18.49
N MET A 127 -27.92 8.18 19.18
CA MET A 127 -28.61 7.58 20.32
C MET A 127 -28.77 8.59 21.47
N ASP A 128 -27.68 9.26 21.87
CA ASP A 128 -27.71 10.29 22.92
C ASP A 128 -28.70 11.42 22.57
N LYS A 129 -28.66 11.90 21.32
CA LYS A 129 -29.55 12.96 20.86
C LYS A 129 -31.01 12.50 20.79
N SER A 130 -31.27 11.24 20.44
CA SER A 130 -32.60 10.64 20.47
C SER A 130 -33.16 10.61 21.89
N GLU A 131 -32.34 10.25 22.89
CA GLU A 131 -32.73 10.28 24.30
C GLU A 131 -33.06 11.70 24.79
N GLU A 132 -32.23 12.69 24.43
CA GLU A 132 -32.52 14.09 24.74
C GLU A 132 -33.84 14.55 24.15
N VAL A 133 -34.08 14.27 22.86
CA VAL A 133 -35.34 14.60 22.19
C VAL A 133 -36.52 13.92 22.90
N GLY A 134 -36.37 12.68 23.36
CA GLY A 134 -37.37 11.98 24.17
C GLY A 134 -37.70 12.71 25.47
N LYS A 135 -36.68 13.14 26.23
CA LYS A 135 -36.84 13.92 27.47
C LYS A 135 -37.58 15.23 27.21
N TRP A 136 -37.19 15.96 26.16
CA TRP A 136 -37.85 17.22 25.79
C TRP A 136 -39.30 17.03 25.38
N LYS A 137 -39.63 15.96 24.64
CA LYS A 137 -41.01 15.63 24.28
C LYS A 137 -41.86 15.30 25.51
N ALA A 138 -41.32 14.54 26.47
CA ALA A 138 -42.03 14.21 27.71
C ALA A 138 -42.30 15.47 28.55
N LEU A 139 -41.31 16.36 28.67
CA LEU A 139 -41.46 17.62 29.38
C LEU A 139 -42.51 18.52 28.71
N ALA A 140 -42.48 18.63 27.38
CA ALA A 140 -43.46 19.39 26.63
C ALA A 140 -44.89 18.85 26.83
N ALA A 141 -45.07 17.52 26.81
CA ALA A 141 -46.36 16.89 27.08
C ALA A 141 -46.88 17.17 28.49
N LEU A 142 -45.99 17.16 29.50
CA LEU A 142 -46.33 17.47 30.88
C LEU A 142 -46.79 18.94 31.04
N TYR A 143 -46.07 19.88 30.44
CA TYR A 143 -46.48 21.29 30.44
C TYR A 143 -47.82 21.50 29.71
N GLU A 144 -48.03 20.81 28.59
CA GLU A 144 -49.30 20.89 27.85
C GLU A 144 -50.47 20.37 28.69
N GLN A 145 -50.27 19.30 29.45
CA GLN A 145 -51.27 18.77 30.37
C GLN A 145 -51.56 19.73 31.53
N MET A 146 -50.52 20.24 32.20
CA MET A 146 -50.69 21.23 33.28
C MET A 146 -51.46 22.47 32.81
N TRP A 147 -51.15 22.97 31.62
CA TRP A 147 -51.84 24.13 31.05
C TRP A 147 -53.31 23.86 30.73
N LYS A 148 -53.64 22.64 30.27
CA LYS A 148 -55.04 22.22 30.04
C LYS A 148 -55.82 22.10 31.36
N ASP A 149 -55.19 21.56 32.40
CA ASP A 149 -55.80 21.40 33.73
C ASP A 149 -56.04 22.77 34.40
N GLU A 150 -55.08 23.69 34.30
CA GLU A 150 -55.18 25.06 34.85
C GLU A 150 -56.31 25.86 34.17
N LYS A 151 -56.46 25.74 32.84
CA LYS A 151 -57.60 26.35 32.12
C LYS A 151 -58.94 25.66 32.36
N GLY A 152 -58.94 24.40 32.79
CA GLY A 152 -60.13 23.66 33.16
C GLY A 152 -60.67 24.01 34.56
N SER A 153 -59.79 24.48 35.45
CA SER A 153 -60.11 24.85 36.84
C SER A 153 -60.76 26.24 36.98
N ASP A 154 -60.77 27.07 35.94
CA ASP A 154 -61.28 28.44 35.92
C ASP A 154 -62.76 28.53 35.44
N LYS A 155 -63.49 27.42 35.39
CA LYS A 155 -64.93 27.32 35.05
C LYS A 155 -65.75 26.75 36.19
#